data_AF-A0A9P6KX39-F1
#
_entry.id   AF-A0A9P6KX39-F1
#
_cell.length_a   1.000
_cell.length_b   1.000
_cell.length_c   1.000
_cell.angle_alpha   90.00
_cell.angle_beta   90.00
_cell.angle_gamma   90.00
#
_symmetry.space_group_name_H-M   'P 1'
#
loop_
_entity.id
_entity.type
_entity.pdbx_description
1 polymer ?
#
loop_
_entity_poly.entity_id
_entity_poly.type
_entity_poly.pdbx_seq_one_letter_code
_entity_poly.pdbx_strand_id
1 'polypeptide(L)' 'MWGLYPALVDGEEGDIVRGWAYLVESREHEDRLRFYETNKYEVVRCEIWIEGSRISGLAFRFCGKRGLDVKLWLCCLN' A
#
# COMPACT_ATOMS: atom_id res chain seq x y z
N MET A 1 3.49 -3.32 -23.93
CA MET A 1 3.93 -2.42 -22.83
C MET A 1 2.91 -2.56 -21.73
N TRP A 2 3.34 -2.78 -20.48
CA TRP A 2 2.41 -2.83 -19.34
C TRP A 2 1.82 -1.41 -19.13
N GLY A 3 0.50 -1.33 -18.92
CA GLY A 3 -0.25 -0.08 -19.03
C GLY A 3 -0.09 0.89 -17.86
N LEU A 4 -0.92 1.92 -17.82
CA LEU A 4 -1.14 2.71 -16.60
C LEU A 4 -1.88 1.82 -15.61
N TYR A 5 -1.23 1.51 -14.48
CA TYR A 5 -1.87 0.82 -13.37
C TYR A 5 -2.37 1.83 -12.32
N PRO A 6 -3.51 1.53 -11.67
CA PRO A 6 -3.91 2.13 -10.41
C PRO A 6 -2.78 2.19 -9.38
N ALA A 7 -2.66 3.32 -8.66
CA ALA A 7 -1.51 3.66 -7.80
C ALA A 7 -1.95 4.57 -6.64
N LEU A 8 -1.33 4.43 -5.46
CA LEU A 8 -1.65 5.21 -4.26
C LEU A 8 -0.89 6.54 -4.32
N VAL A 9 -1.57 7.64 -4.06
CA VAL A 9 -0.99 8.99 -3.95
C VAL A 9 -1.51 9.65 -2.67
N ASP A 10 -0.95 10.79 -2.32
CA ASP A 10 -1.49 11.62 -1.24
C ASP A 10 -2.89 12.13 -1.60
N GLY A 11 -3.82 11.98 -0.65
CA GLY A 11 -5.19 12.52 -0.70
C GLY A 11 -5.41 13.57 0.40
N GLU A 12 -6.67 13.98 0.59
CA GLU A 12 -7.08 14.91 1.65
C GLU A 12 -7.44 14.17 2.95
N GLU A 13 -7.56 14.91 4.06
CA GLU A 13 -7.93 14.31 5.35
C GLU A 13 -9.36 13.75 5.31
N GLY A 14 -9.48 12.43 5.42
CA GLY A 14 -10.76 11.72 5.31
C GLY A 14 -10.97 10.98 3.99
N ASP A 15 -10.04 11.06 3.03
CA ASP A 15 -10.05 10.17 1.85
C ASP A 15 -9.88 8.70 2.25
N ILE A 16 -10.69 7.82 1.65
CA ILE A 16 -10.69 6.37 1.95
C ILE A 16 -10.53 5.57 0.66
N VAL A 17 -9.41 4.85 0.53
CA VAL A 17 -9.21 3.85 -0.51
C VAL A 17 -9.77 2.50 -0.05
N ARG A 18 -10.62 1.88 -0.87
CA ARG A 18 -11.18 0.55 -0.59
C ARG A 18 -10.31 -0.54 -1.22
N GLY A 19 -9.34 -1.03 -0.45
CA GLY A 19 -8.43 -2.09 -0.87
C GLY A 19 -8.70 -3.44 -0.22
N TRP A 20 -7.73 -4.34 -0.40
CA TRP A 20 -7.53 -5.53 0.41
C TRP A 20 -6.33 -5.29 1.34
N ALA A 21 -6.14 -6.16 2.32
CA ALA A 21 -4.93 -6.19 3.14
C ALA A 21 -4.33 -7.60 3.12
N TYR A 22 -3.02 -7.69 3.36
CA TYR A 22 -2.31 -8.96 3.52
C TYR A 22 -1.50 -8.93 4.81
N LEU A 23 -1.38 -10.08 5.48
CA LEU A 23 -0.50 -10.23 6.64
C LEU A 23 0.85 -10.75 6.15
N VAL A 24 1.89 -9.92 6.26
CA VAL A 24 3.24 -10.27 5.82
C VAL A 24 3.94 -11.01 6.96
N GLU A 25 3.71 -12.32 7.01
CA GLU A 25 4.21 -13.21 8.08
C GLU A 25 5.74 -13.42 8.06
N SER A 26 6.45 -12.96 7.01
CA SER A 26 7.90 -13.11 6.91
C SER A 26 8.57 -11.94 6.20
N ARG A 27 9.81 -11.65 6.64
CA ARG A 27 10.68 -10.67 5.98
C ARG A 27 10.99 -11.04 4.52
N GLU A 28 11.04 -12.32 4.18
CA GLU A 28 11.25 -12.72 2.78
C GLU A 28 10.06 -12.33 1.89
N HIS A 29 8.83 -12.36 2.41
CA HIS A 29 7.67 -11.82 1.71
C HIS A 29 7.75 -10.28 1.58
N GLU A 30 8.24 -9.58 2.60
CA GLU A 30 8.49 -8.12 2.53
C GLU A 30 9.54 -7.76 1.47
N ASP A 31 10.71 -8.41 1.50
CA ASP A 31 11.81 -8.17 0.57
C ASP A 31 11.40 -8.50 -0.88
N ARG A 32 10.58 -9.54 -1.09
CA ARG A 32 9.98 -9.87 -2.41
C ARG A 32 9.00 -8.78 -2.87
N LEU A 33 8.09 -8.30 -2.02
CA LEU A 33 7.17 -7.21 -2.36
C LEU A 33 7.95 -5.94 -2.75
N ARG A 34 8.92 -5.55 -1.91
CA ARG A 34 9.80 -4.39 -2.14
C ARG A 34 10.59 -4.50 -3.46
N PHE A 35 10.97 -5.70 -3.89
CA PHE A 35 11.65 -5.93 -5.17
C PHE A 35 10.75 -5.67 -6.39
N TYR A 36 9.45 -6.02 -6.32
CA TYR A 36 8.51 -5.78 -7.43
C TYR A 36 8.10 -4.30 -7.58
N GLU A 37 8.05 -3.54 -6.49
CA GLU A 37 7.58 -2.15 -6.46
C GLU A 37 8.55 -1.17 -7.14
N THR A 38 9.88 -1.42 -7.08
CA THR A 38 10.96 -0.58 -7.61
C THR A 38 11.05 0.83 -6.98
N ASN A 39 12.04 1.64 -7.38
CA ASN A 39 12.28 3.02 -6.89
C ASN A 39 11.16 4.04 -7.23
N LYS A 40 9.96 3.59 -7.56
CA LYS A 40 8.79 4.41 -7.92
C LYS A 40 7.80 4.56 -6.76
N TYR A 41 7.90 3.72 -5.73
CA TYR A 41 7.05 3.74 -4.57
C TYR A 41 7.89 3.83 -3.29
N GLU A 42 7.35 4.45 -2.26
CA GLU A 42 7.91 4.43 -0.90
C GLU A 42 6.94 3.77 0.09
N VAL A 43 7.47 3.29 1.21
CA VAL A 43 6.70 2.55 2.22
C VAL A 43 6.22 3.52 3.29
N VAL A 44 4.95 3.90 3.22
CA VAL A 44 4.31 4.82 4.18
C VAL A 44 3.55 4.05 5.26
N ARG A 45 3.48 4.60 6.48
CA ARG A 45 2.55 4.12 7.51
C ARG A 45 1.14 4.63 7.21
N CYS A 46 0.15 3.76 7.37
CA CYS A 46 -1.25 4.10 7.26
C CYS A 46 -2.07 3.43 8.38
N GLU A 47 -3.30 3.90 8.57
CA GLU A 47 -4.31 3.26 9.39
C GLU A 47 -5.30 2.50 8.49
N ILE A 48 -5.74 1.34 8.94
CA ILE A 48 -6.56 0.41 8.17
C ILE A 48 -7.80 0.07 8.97
N TRP A 49 -8.98 0.23 8.37
CA TRP A 49 -10.24 -0.23 8.93
C TRP A 49 -10.57 -1.62 8.38
N ILE A 50 -10.48 -2.65 9.22
CA ILE A 50 -10.76 -4.06 8.85
C ILE A 50 -11.63 -4.71 9.93
N GLU A 51 -12.73 -5.36 9.50
CA GLU A 51 -13.69 -6.07 10.36
C GLU A 51 -14.18 -5.28 11.60
N GLY A 52 -14.27 -3.95 11.48
CA GLY A 52 -14.70 -3.06 12.58
C GLY A 52 -13.58 -2.57 13.50
N SER A 53 -12.34 -3.01 13.27
CA SER A 53 -11.15 -2.61 14.03
C SER A 53 -10.26 -1.66 13.23
N ARG A 54 -9.58 -0.75 13.93
CA ARG A 54 -8.48 0.07 13.38
C ARG A 54 -7.15 -0.61 13.70
N ILE A 55 -6.34 -0.88 12.68
CA ILE A 55 -4.97 -1.38 12.84
C ILE A 55 -3.97 -0.43 12.16
N SER A 56 -2.73 -0.41 12.65
CA SER A 56 -1.61 0.24 11.98
C SER A 56 -0.97 -0.73 10.98
N GLY A 57 -0.52 -0.22 9.83
CA GLY A 57 0.17 -1.02 8.84
C GLY A 57 0.96 -0.15 7.86
N LEU A 58 1.50 -0.79 6.83
CA LEU A 58 2.30 -0.14 5.78
C LEU A 58 1.64 -0.28 4.41
N ALA A 59 1.71 0.76 3.61
CA ALA A 59 1.28 0.78 2.21
C ALA A 59 2.39 1.31 1.30
N PHE A 60 2.38 0.87 0.04
CA PHE A 60 3.26 1.41 -1.00
C PHE A 60 2.61 2.63 -1.67
N ARG A 61 3.19 3.82 -1.45
CA ARG A 61 2.75 5.09 -2.04
C ARG A 61 3.60 5.41 -3.26
N PHE A 62 2.96 5.72 -4.39
CA PHE A 62 3.63 6.10 -5.63
C PHE A 62 4.20 7.52 -5.53
N CYS A 63 5.49 7.67 -5.79
CA CYS A 63 6.19 8.97 -5.71
C CYS A 63 5.90 9.89 -6.92
N GLY A 64 4.94 9.53 -7.79
CA GLY A 64 4.58 10.24 -9.01
C GLY A 64 3.22 10.92 -8.94
N LYS A 65 3.06 12.03 -9.67
CA LYS A 65 1.95 12.99 -9.50
C LYS A 65 0.53 12.53 -9.90
N ARG A 66 0.30 11.25 -10.24
CA ARG A 66 -1.03 10.71 -10.59
C ARG A 66 -1.14 9.23 -10.26
N GLY A 67 -2.18 8.87 -9.52
CA GLY A 67 -2.62 7.51 -9.24
C GLY A 67 -4.07 7.55 -8.75
N LEU A 68 -4.84 6.50 -9.02
CA LEU A 68 -6.20 6.30 -8.52
C LEU A 68 -6.38 4.79 -8.23
N ASP A 69 -6.79 4.45 -7.00
CA ASP A 69 -7.31 3.14 -6.52
C ASP A 69 -6.37 1.89 -6.49
N VAL A 70 -5.44 1.83 -5.53
CA VAL A 70 -4.55 0.66 -5.35
C VAL A 70 -5.22 -0.62 -4.89
N LYS A 71 -4.73 -1.73 -5.44
CA LYS A 71 -4.51 -2.94 -4.64
C LYS A 71 -3.47 -2.64 -3.56
N LEU A 72 -3.89 -2.35 -2.32
CA LEU A 72 -2.96 -2.25 -1.21
C LEU A 72 -2.32 -3.62 -0.94
N TRP A 73 -1.05 -3.79 -1.32
CA TRP A 73 -0.20 -4.82 -0.74
C TRP A 73 0.27 -4.34 0.62
N LEU A 74 -0.65 -4.49 1.58
CA LEU A 74 -0.43 -4.05 2.94
C LEU A 74 0.60 -4.94 3.63
N CYS A 75 1.52 -4.32 4.38
CA CYS A 75 2.47 -5.01 5.22
C CYS A 75 2.18 -4.67 6.69
N CYS A 76 1.53 -5.60 7.39
CA CYS A 76 1.43 -5.57 8.84
C CYS A 76 2.71 -6.18 9.43
N LEU A 77 3.54 -5.35 10.06
CA LEU A 77 4.65 -5.79 10.90
C LEU A 77 4.15 -6.01 12.34
N ASN A 78 4.60 -7.11 12.97
CA ASN A 78 4.63 -7.26 14.43
C ASN A 78 5.95 -6.67 14.98
#